data_AF-N9L7A8-F1
#
_entry.id   AF-N9L7A8-F1
#
_cell.length_a   1.000
_cell.length_b   1.000
_cell.length_c   1.000
_cell.angle_alpha   90.00
_cell.angle_beta   90.00
_cell.angle_gamma   90.00
#
_symmetry.space_group_name_H-M   'P 1'
#
loop_
_entity.id
_entity.type
_entity.pdbx_description
1 polymer ?
#
loop_
_entity_poly.entity_id
_entity_poly.type
_entity_poly.pdbx_seq_one_letter_code
_entity_poly.pdbx_strand_id
1 'polypeptide(L)'
;MKGSVNTSLIANMDQQELQHLITVSTGFIDAYIIECNDQVPMLLPQNIVLSAMDVKNGIKHIEWHDVKLPVYSVHNTIDQHAVALVIEGEDISQRFALICKTMPVSTGFVAQRFNR
;
A
#
# COMPACT_ATOMS: atom_id res chain seq x y z
N MET A 1 31.35 -35.23 5.58
CA MET A 1 30.75 -35.10 4.24
C MET A 1 29.88 -33.85 4.25
N LYS A 2 30.15 -32.88 3.37
CA LYS A 2 29.46 -31.59 3.31
C LYS A 2 28.02 -31.80 2.85
N GLY A 3 27.05 -31.43 3.68
CA GLY A 3 25.64 -31.39 3.30
C GLY A 3 25.42 -30.25 2.31
N SER A 4 25.42 -30.59 1.01
CA SER A 4 25.00 -29.68 -0.05
C SER A 4 23.49 -29.47 0.09
N VAL A 5 23.08 -28.40 0.75
CA VAL A 5 21.70 -27.92 0.70
C VAL A 5 21.45 -27.48 -0.73
N ASN A 6 20.55 -28.19 -1.42
CA ASN A 6 20.22 -27.96 -2.83
C ASN A 6 19.69 -26.54 -3.02
N THR A 7 20.54 -25.64 -3.51
CA THR A 7 20.26 -24.24 -3.87
C THR A 7 19.11 -24.08 -4.89
N SER A 8 18.70 -25.16 -5.55
CA SER A 8 17.63 -25.19 -6.55
C SER A 8 16.21 -25.10 -6.00
N LEU A 9 15.97 -25.33 -4.70
CA LEU A 9 14.64 -25.19 -4.10
C LEU A 9 14.26 -23.73 -3.79
N ILE A 10 15.25 -22.84 -3.68
CA ILE A 10 15.06 -21.41 -3.41
C ILE A 10 14.71 -20.64 -4.69
N ALA A 11 15.03 -21.20 -5.86
CA ALA A 11 14.88 -20.52 -7.15
C ALA A 11 13.44 -20.46 -7.69
N ASN A 12 12.50 -21.21 -7.08
CA ASN A 12 11.09 -21.27 -7.50
C ASN A 12 10.11 -20.77 -6.42
N MET A 13 10.61 -20.23 -5.30
CA MET A 13 9.72 -19.55 -4.36
C MET A 13 9.33 -18.21 -4.96
N ASP A 14 8.03 -18.00 -5.09
CA ASP A 14 7.48 -16.79 -5.69
C ASP A 14 8.00 -15.57 -4.92
N GLN A 15 8.45 -14.53 -5.62
CA GLN A 15 9.11 -13.38 -4.98
C GLN A 15 8.20 -12.73 -3.93
N GLN A 16 6.88 -12.85 -4.13
CA GLN A 16 5.84 -12.44 -3.18
C GLN A 16 5.81 -13.30 -1.90
N GLU A 17 5.99 -14.62 -2.00
CA GLU A 17 6.04 -15.51 -0.83
C GLU A 17 7.29 -15.26 0.01
N LEU A 18 8.44 -15.01 -0.64
CA LEU A 18 9.68 -14.65 0.06
C LEU A 18 9.56 -13.30 0.77
N GLN A 19 8.99 -12.29 0.12
CA GLN A 19 8.71 -11.00 0.75
C GLN A 19 7.76 -11.17 1.94
N HIS A 20 6.70 -11.97 1.79
CA HIS A 20 5.77 -12.28 2.87
C HIS A 20 6.48 -12.97 4.06
N LEU A 21 7.31 -14.00 3.80
CA LEU A 21 8.08 -14.71 4.83
C LEU A 21 9.08 -13.80 5.57
N ILE A 22 9.76 -12.90 4.87
CA ILE A 22 10.68 -11.93 5.47
C ILE A 22 9.91 -10.94 6.36
N THR A 23 8.81 -10.38 5.87
CA THR A 23 7.93 -9.49 6.65
C THR A 23 7.43 -10.17 7.93
N VAL A 24 6.98 -11.43 7.85
CA VAL A 24 6.51 -12.22 9.00
C VAL A 24 7.62 -12.52 10.00
N SER A 25 8.85 -12.75 9.54
CA SER A 25 9.98 -13.17 10.39
C SER A 25 10.74 -12.03 11.06
N THR A 26 10.69 -10.83 10.49
CA THR A 26 11.52 -9.68 10.93
C THR A 26 10.69 -8.53 11.49
N GLY A 27 9.38 -8.52 11.23
CA GLY A 27 8.48 -7.45 11.64
C GLY A 27 8.69 -6.15 10.87
N PHE A 28 9.43 -6.12 9.76
CA PHE A 28 9.58 -4.91 8.95
C PHE A 28 8.38 -4.73 8.02
N ILE A 29 7.75 -3.56 8.08
CA ILE A 29 6.63 -3.16 7.23
C ILE A 29 6.97 -1.82 6.61
N ASP A 30 7.01 -1.76 5.28
CA ASP A 30 7.02 -0.48 4.56
C ASP A 30 5.61 0.09 4.54
N ALA A 31 5.46 1.33 4.97
CA ALA A 31 4.19 2.04 4.96
C ALA A 31 4.36 3.45 4.39
N TYR A 32 3.28 3.97 3.85
CA TYR A 32 3.11 5.36 3.51
C TYR A 32 2.63 6.14 4.72
N ILE A 33 3.22 7.31 4.95
CA ILE A 33 2.67 8.33 5.85
C ILE A 33 1.80 9.26 5.00
N ILE A 34 0.49 9.24 5.29
CA ILE A 34 -0.51 10.03 4.58
C ILE A 34 -0.97 11.17 5.49
N GLU A 35 -0.66 12.39 5.08
CA GLU A 35 -1.12 13.60 5.77
C GLU A 35 -2.64 13.77 5.60
N CYS A 36 -3.33 13.87 6.74
CA CYS A 36 -4.78 14.05 6.81
C CYS A 36 -5.08 15.48 7.27
N ASN A 37 -6.04 16.16 6.63
CA ASN A 37 -6.34 17.55 6.98
C ASN A 37 -6.93 17.64 8.41
N ASP A 38 -6.32 18.46 9.28
CA ASP A 38 -6.71 18.67 10.68
C ASP A 38 -6.86 17.37 11.50
N GLN A 39 -6.17 16.30 11.10
CA GLN A 39 -6.22 14.98 11.74
C GLN A 39 -4.81 14.40 11.85
N VAL A 40 -4.66 13.37 12.70
CA VAL A 40 -3.39 12.66 12.83
C VAL A 40 -3.04 11.96 11.50
N PRO A 41 -1.76 11.99 11.05
CA PRO A 41 -1.35 11.30 9.84
C PRO A 41 -1.64 9.81 9.91
N MET A 42 -2.08 9.25 8.79
CA MET A 42 -2.40 7.83 8.68
C MET A 42 -1.18 7.05 8.18
N LEU A 43 -0.95 5.88 8.78
CA LEU A 43 -0.01 4.89 8.27
C LEU A 43 -0.75 3.88 7.40
N LEU A 44 -0.30 3.74 6.16
CA LEU A 44 -0.88 2.80 5.20
C LEU A 44 0.19 1.84 4.70
N PRO A 45 0.09 0.52 4.96
CA PRO A 45 1.04 -0.46 4.42
C PRO A 45 1.17 -0.35 2.89
N GLN A 46 2.40 -0.42 2.37
CA GLN A 46 2.63 -0.25 0.93
C GLN A 46 2.20 -1.48 0.14
N ASN A 47 2.18 -2.66 0.76
CA ASN A 47 1.84 -3.92 0.10
C ASN A 47 0.38 -3.99 -0.36
N ILE A 48 -0.51 -3.14 0.17
CA ILE A 48 -1.91 -3.06 -0.25
C ILE A 48 -2.17 -1.93 -1.26
N VAL A 49 -1.14 -1.19 -1.68
CA VAL A 49 -1.28 -0.14 -2.70
C VAL A 49 -0.95 -0.73 -4.05
N LEU A 50 -1.97 -0.88 -4.90
CA LEU A 50 -1.84 -1.46 -6.24
C LEU A 50 -1.28 -0.45 -7.25
N SER A 51 -1.60 0.84 -7.09
CA SER A 51 -1.18 1.89 -8.01
C SER A 51 -1.29 3.26 -7.37
N ALA A 52 -0.50 4.22 -7.87
CA ALA A 52 -0.62 5.64 -7.55
C ALA A 52 -0.79 6.44 -8.85
N MET A 53 -1.76 7.35 -8.87
CA MET A 53 -2.16 8.09 -10.08
C MET A 53 -2.36 9.57 -9.77
N ASP A 54 -1.84 10.45 -10.63
CA ASP A 54 -2.19 11.86 -10.56
C ASP A 54 -3.62 12.09 -11.06
N VAL A 55 -4.43 12.74 -10.25
CA VAL A 55 -5.83 13.02 -10.53
C VAL A 55 -6.18 14.47 -10.27
N LYS A 56 -7.27 14.94 -10.86
CA LYS A 56 -7.88 16.22 -10.49
C LYS A 56 -8.66 16.05 -9.20
N ASN A 57 -8.70 17.11 -8.40
CA ASN A 57 -9.49 17.09 -7.17
C ASN A 57 -11.00 17.09 -7.46
N GLY A 58 -11.79 16.53 -6.54
CA GLY A 58 -13.24 16.44 -6.67
C GLY A 58 -13.77 15.34 -7.58
N ILE A 59 -12.92 14.39 -8.02
CA ILE A 59 -13.38 13.20 -8.74
C ILE A 59 -14.18 12.28 -7.80
N LYS A 60 -15.30 11.75 -8.29
CA LYS A 60 -16.15 10.84 -7.52
C LYS A 60 -15.79 9.36 -7.70
N HIS A 61 -15.16 9.05 -8.83
CA HIS A 61 -14.78 7.70 -9.22
C HIS A 61 -13.48 7.74 -10.01
N ILE A 62 -12.69 6.66 -9.92
CA ILE A 62 -11.53 6.43 -10.79
C ILE A 62 -11.83 5.26 -11.70
N GLU A 63 -11.58 5.44 -12.99
CA GLU A 63 -11.57 4.34 -13.95
C GLU A 63 -10.23 3.63 -13.81
N TRP A 64 -10.26 2.42 -13.28
CA TRP A 64 -9.08 1.59 -13.09
C TRP A 64 -9.34 0.22 -13.71
N HIS A 65 -8.63 -0.07 -14.80
CA HIS A 65 -9.00 -1.11 -15.75
C HIS A 65 -10.48 -0.95 -16.19
N ASP A 66 -11.29 -2.01 -16.14
CA ASP A 66 -12.69 -1.98 -16.58
C ASP A 66 -13.70 -1.70 -15.44
N VAL A 67 -13.21 -1.22 -14.28
CA VAL A 67 -14.05 -0.94 -13.12
C VAL A 67 -13.96 0.51 -12.66
N LYS A 68 -15.09 1.01 -12.14
CA LYS A 68 -15.18 2.33 -11.51
C LYS A 68 -15.00 2.17 -10.01
N LEU A 69 -13.85 2.57 -9.52
CA LEU A 69 -13.53 2.49 -8.10
C LEU A 69 -14.18 3.65 -7.34
N PRO A 70 -14.79 3.39 -6.17
CA PRO A 70 -15.21 4.45 -5.26
C PRO A 70 -14.00 5.22 -4.75
N VAL A 71 -14.20 6.51 -4.51
CA VAL A 71 -13.13 7.44 -4.14
C VAL A 71 -13.39 8.00 -2.74
N TYR A 72 -12.37 7.92 -1.89
CA TYR A 72 -12.38 8.50 -0.53
C TYR A 72 -11.27 9.53 -0.41
N SER A 73 -11.58 10.73 0.06
CA SER A 73 -10.58 11.77 0.27
C SER A 73 -10.23 11.91 1.74
N VAL A 74 -8.95 11.88 2.05
CA VAL A 74 -8.41 12.16 3.40
C VAL A 74 -7.89 13.60 3.54
N HIS A 75 -7.97 14.38 2.47
CA HIS A 75 -7.60 15.79 2.44
C HIS A 75 -8.74 16.66 1.91
N ASN A 76 -8.64 17.96 2.18
CA ASN A 76 -9.68 18.92 1.82
C ASN A 76 -9.52 19.44 0.37
N THR A 77 -10.63 19.74 -0.30
CA THR A 77 -10.76 19.84 -1.77
C THR A 77 -10.23 21.14 -2.41
N ILE A 78 -9.24 21.81 -1.81
CA ILE A 78 -8.83 23.17 -2.23
C ILE A 78 -7.80 23.15 -3.37
N ASP A 79 -7.01 22.08 -3.50
CA ASP A 79 -5.92 21.99 -4.48
C ASP A 79 -6.42 21.50 -5.85
N GLN A 80 -5.80 21.95 -6.95
CA GLN A 80 -6.16 21.52 -8.32
C GLN A 80 -5.69 20.09 -8.67
N HIS A 81 -4.62 19.65 -8.03
CA HIS A 81 -3.98 18.36 -8.26
C HIS A 81 -4.01 17.53 -6.98
N ALA A 82 -4.22 16.24 -7.13
CA ALA A 82 -4.20 15.27 -6.05
C ALA A 82 -3.63 13.94 -6.55
N VAL A 83 -3.21 13.09 -5.63
CA VAL A 83 -2.73 11.73 -5.93
C VAL A 83 -3.77 10.74 -5.43
N ALA A 84 -4.18 9.81 -6.29
CA ALA A 84 -5.03 8.69 -5.94
C ALA A 84 -4.20 7.43 -5.73
N LEU A 85 -4.33 6.81 -4.56
CA LEU A 85 -3.78 5.49 -4.28
C LEU A 85 -4.88 4.45 -4.47
N VAL A 86 -4.70 3.52 -5.40
CA VAL A 86 -5.60 2.39 -5.58
C VAL A 86 -5.27 1.34 -4.54
N ILE A 87 -6.23 1.05 -3.67
CA ILE A 87 -6.07 0.14 -2.54
C ILE A 87 -6.64 -1.23 -2.90
N GLU A 88 -5.89 -2.26 -2.56
CA GLU A 88 -6.28 -3.65 -2.65
C GLU A 88 -7.46 -3.95 -1.72
N GLY A 89 -8.36 -4.83 -2.18
CA GLY A 89 -9.41 -5.43 -1.40
C GLY A 89 -9.48 -6.93 -1.73
N GLU A 90 -10.15 -7.72 -0.89
CA GLU A 90 -10.25 -9.18 -1.09
C GLU A 90 -10.94 -9.51 -2.43
N ASP A 91 -11.88 -8.67 -2.85
CA ASP A 91 -12.53 -8.71 -4.16
C ASP A 91 -12.42 -7.36 -4.88
N ILE A 92 -12.57 -7.37 -6.20
CA ILE A 92 -12.57 -6.18 -7.06
C ILE A 92 -13.60 -5.16 -6.58
N SER A 93 -14.77 -5.61 -6.08
CA SER A 93 -15.82 -4.74 -5.55
C SER A 93 -15.44 -3.99 -4.27
N GLN A 94 -14.43 -4.48 -3.53
CA GLN A 94 -13.95 -3.88 -2.29
C GLN A 94 -12.75 -2.95 -2.51
N ARG A 95 -12.23 -2.87 -3.74
CA ARG A 95 -11.15 -1.93 -4.08
C ARG A 95 -11.69 -0.52 -4.06
N PHE A 96 -10.84 0.41 -3.65
CA PHE A 96 -11.17 1.82 -3.62
C PHE A 96 -9.93 2.67 -3.91
N ALA A 97 -10.16 3.93 -4.25
CA ALA A 97 -9.10 4.89 -4.41
C ALA A 97 -9.08 5.87 -3.23
N LEU A 98 -7.93 6.03 -2.61
CA LEU A 98 -7.68 6.98 -1.55
C LEU A 98 -7.00 8.25 -2.11
N ILE A 99 -7.64 9.39 -1.97
CA ILE A 99 -7.18 10.68 -2.51
C ILE A 99 -6.35 11.41 -1.46
N CYS A 100 -5.08 11.59 -1.79
CA CYS A 100 -4.06 12.27 -1.01
C CYS A 100 -3.69 13.59 -1.70
N LYS A 101 -3.26 14.59 -0.93
CA LYS A 101 -2.86 15.89 -1.49
C LYS A 101 -1.64 15.77 -2.42
N THR A 102 -0.68 14.96 -2.01
CA THR A 102 0.56 14.66 -2.75
C THR A 102 0.91 13.18 -2.61
N MET A 103 1.92 12.74 -3.35
CA MET A 103 2.48 11.40 -3.17
C MET A 103 2.94 11.23 -1.71
N PRO A 104 2.45 10.20 -0.99
CA PRO A 104 2.83 9.98 0.40
C PRO A 104 4.31 9.62 0.55
N VAL A 105 4.87 9.92 1.73
CA VAL A 105 6.26 9.56 2.04
C VAL A 105 6.32 8.09 2.44
N SER A 106 7.26 7.36 1.85
CA SER A 106 7.57 5.97 2.20
C SER A 106 8.50 5.93 3.43
N THR A 107 8.17 5.11 4.42
CA THR A 107 9.06 4.82 5.55
C THR A 107 8.92 3.37 6.01
N GLY A 108 10.04 2.77 6.41
CA GLY A 108 10.09 1.41 6.94
C GLY A 108 9.88 1.41 8.45
N PHE A 109 8.91 0.62 8.92
CA PHE A 109 8.61 0.42 10.34
C PHE A 109 9.07 -0.94 10.81
N VAL A 110 9.49 -1.04 12.08
CA VAL A 110 9.63 -2.33 12.77
C VAL A 110 8.39 -2.52 13.64
N ALA A 111 7.46 -3.35 13.18
CA ALA A 111 6.35 -3.86 13.96
C ALA A 111 6.87 -4.86 15.02
N GLN A 112 7.50 -4.35 16.08
CA GLN A 112 7.74 -5.16 17.26
C GLN A 112 6.39 -5.46 17.92
N ARG A 113 6.04 -6.74 17.93
CA ARG A 113 4.87 -7.27 18.64
C ARG A 113 5.08 -7.01 20.14
N PHE A 114 4.48 -5.95 20.66
CA PHE A 114 4.36 -5.76 22.10
C PHE A 114 3.41 -6.83 22.63
N ASN A 115 3.95 -8.01 22.96
CA ASN A 115 3.32 -8.87 23.95
C ASN A 115 3.40 -8.13 25.29
N ARG A 116 2.33 -7.42 25.65
CA ARG A 116 2.06 -7.07 27.05
C ARG A 116 1.43 -8.27 27.75
#